data_AF-Q6RFT2-F1
#
_entry.id   AF-Q6RFT2-F1
#
_cell.length_a   1.000
_cell.length_b   1.000
_cell.length_c   1.000
_cell.angle_alpha   90.00
_cell.angle_beta   90.00
_cell.angle_gamma   90.00
#
_symmetry.space_group_name_H-M   'P 1'
#
loop_
_entity.id
_entity.type
_entity.pdbx_description
1 polymer ?
#
loop_
_entity_poly.entity_id
_entity_poly.type
_entity_poly.pdbx_seq_one_letter_code
_entity_poly.pdbx_strand_id
1 'polypeptide(L)'
;MLYDPRKSNISRIERESGVQFEHLSAPQPADVAKAAGKEAADIIADISDSVIPAFKAAAEELLNTSDLSPAELLAKALAKAAGYSEIKTRSLLTSMENCVTLLLECGRPIFSPSFVYSVLRRFLPEEKVESINGLTLTADGKGAVFDVSADHLDEFLAGQKTAHGVKLEVVEALPPLQEREKPRGGRFGGGGRGGFSIEEAEVAFLEEEGKR
;
A
#
# COMPACT_ATOMS: atom_id res chain seq x y z
N MET A 1 9.12 5.15 -17.05
CA MET A 1 7.64 5.18 -17.21
C MET A 1 7.03 5.16 -15.82
N LEU A 2 6.03 5.99 -15.52
CA LEU A 2 5.29 5.92 -14.25
C LEU A 2 4.17 4.88 -14.37
N TYR A 3 4.00 4.04 -13.34
CA TYR A 3 2.98 2.99 -13.33
C TYR A 3 2.55 2.62 -11.89
N ASP A 4 1.36 2.02 -11.76
CA ASP A 4 0.85 1.42 -10.51
C ASP A 4 1.20 -0.07 -10.49
N PRO A 5 2.06 -0.54 -9.57
CA PRO A 5 2.53 -1.93 -9.52
C PRO A 5 1.43 -2.99 -9.44
N ARG A 6 0.20 -2.61 -9.05
CA ARG A 6 -0.92 -3.55 -8.92
C ARG A 6 -1.82 -3.60 -10.15
N LYS A 7 -1.69 -2.64 -11.07
CA LYS A 7 -2.61 -2.46 -12.19
C LYS A 7 -1.94 -2.47 -13.56
N SER A 8 -0.62 -2.39 -13.60
CA SER A 8 0.16 -2.36 -14.83
C SER A 8 0.50 -3.76 -15.33
N ASN A 9 0.38 -3.99 -16.64
CA ASN A 9 0.85 -5.22 -17.29
C ASN A 9 2.27 -5.00 -17.84
N ILE A 10 3.24 -4.72 -16.97
CA ILE A 10 4.61 -4.42 -17.41
C ILE A 10 5.24 -5.64 -18.05
N SER A 11 5.01 -6.83 -17.48
CA SER A 11 5.48 -8.09 -18.04
C SER A 11 5.09 -8.26 -19.51
N ARG A 12 3.88 -7.81 -19.86
CA ARG A 12 3.36 -7.85 -21.23
C ARG A 12 4.07 -6.85 -22.14
N ILE A 13 4.30 -5.63 -21.67
CA ILE A 13 5.00 -4.60 -22.44
C ILE A 13 6.45 -5.03 -22.69
N GLU A 14 7.14 -5.56 -21.69
CA GLU A 14 8.52 -6.08 -21.84
C GLU A 14 8.57 -7.21 -22.87
N ARG A 15 7.60 -8.14 -22.82
CA ARG A 15 7.51 -9.25 -23.77
C ARG A 15 7.19 -8.78 -25.20
N GLU A 16 6.27 -7.85 -25.36
CA GLU A 16 5.86 -7.34 -26.67
C GLU A 16 6.91 -6.40 -27.29
N SER A 17 7.65 -5.66 -26.46
CA SER A 17 8.68 -4.71 -26.92
C SER A 17 10.10 -5.28 -26.99
N GLY A 18 10.38 -6.39 -26.29
CA GLY A 18 11.74 -6.95 -26.17
C GLY A 18 12.67 -6.16 -25.25
N VAL A 19 12.16 -5.17 -24.51
CA VAL A 19 12.92 -4.35 -23.56
C VAL A 19 12.74 -4.91 -22.15
N GLN A 20 13.79 -4.80 -21.31
CA GLN A 20 13.71 -5.04 -19.87
C GLN A 20 13.70 -3.70 -19.15
N PHE A 21 12.69 -3.45 -18.32
CA PHE A 21 12.66 -2.23 -17.51
C PHE A 21 13.41 -2.44 -16.20
N GLU A 22 14.23 -1.45 -15.83
CA GLU A 22 14.75 -1.37 -14.48
C GLU A 22 13.70 -0.73 -13.58
N HIS A 23 13.35 -1.41 -12.49
CA HIS A 23 12.42 -0.87 -11.50
C HIS A 23 13.16 0.06 -10.53
N LEU A 24 12.86 1.34 -10.61
CA LEU A 24 13.31 2.35 -9.65
C LEU A 24 12.15 2.74 -8.74
N SER A 25 12.39 2.72 -7.44
CA SER A 25 11.40 3.15 -6.46
C SER A 25 11.26 4.67 -6.45
N ALA A 26 10.08 5.15 -6.03
CA ALA A 26 9.90 6.56 -5.76
C ALA A 26 10.87 7.03 -4.65
N PRO A 27 11.32 8.30 -4.69
CA PRO A 27 12.13 8.85 -3.61
C PRO A 27 11.36 8.85 -2.29
N GLN A 28 12.07 8.67 -1.18
CA GLN A 28 11.44 8.67 0.14
C GLN A 28 10.93 10.07 0.51
N PRO A 29 9.83 10.19 1.27
CA PRO A 29 9.31 11.50 1.70
C PRO A 29 10.36 12.39 2.37
N ALA A 30 11.27 11.80 3.14
CA ALA A 30 12.38 12.52 3.78
C ALA A 30 13.38 13.10 2.77
N ASP A 31 13.69 12.36 1.71
CA ASP A 31 14.59 12.83 0.65
C ASP A 31 13.96 13.98 -0.15
N VAL A 32 12.67 13.87 -0.43
CA VAL A 32 11.90 14.94 -1.10
C VAL A 32 11.85 16.18 -0.21
N ALA A 33 11.59 16.03 1.10
CA ALA A 33 11.59 17.13 2.04
C ALA A 33 12.97 17.81 2.14
N LYS A 34 14.05 17.03 2.12
CA LYS A 34 15.42 17.54 2.14
C LYS A 34 15.75 18.33 0.86
N ALA A 35 15.36 17.81 -0.31
CA ALA A 35 15.55 18.50 -1.57
C ALA A 35 14.75 19.82 -1.62
N ALA A 36 13.49 19.79 -1.19
CA ALA A 36 12.63 20.96 -1.12
C ALA A 36 13.14 22.00 -0.11
N GLY A 37 13.68 21.55 1.03
CA GLY A 37 14.29 22.45 2.02
C GLY A 37 15.54 23.16 1.48
N LYS A 38 16.33 22.50 0.63
CA LYS A 38 17.46 23.13 -0.05
C LYS A 38 16.99 24.19 -1.06
N GLU A 39 16.01 23.86 -1.88
CA GLU A 39 15.42 24.81 -2.83
C GLU A 39 14.82 26.03 -2.11
N ALA A 40 14.13 25.82 -0.99
CA ALA A 40 13.62 26.91 -0.15
C ALA A 40 14.74 27.80 0.42
N ALA A 41 15.90 27.22 0.76
CA ALA A 41 17.05 27.99 1.23
C ALA A 41 17.63 28.86 0.13
N ASP A 42 17.75 28.33 -1.09
CA ASP A 42 18.19 29.09 -2.27
C ASP A 42 17.22 30.24 -2.56
N ILE A 43 15.90 29.99 -2.49
CA ILE A 43 14.87 31.03 -2.65
C ILE A 43 15.01 32.12 -1.59
N ILE A 44 15.23 31.77 -0.32
CA ILE A 44 15.41 32.76 0.76
C ILE A 44 16.68 33.59 0.53
N ALA A 45 17.76 32.97 0.06
CA ALA A 45 19.01 33.67 -0.23
C ALA A 45 18.89 34.71 -1.36
N ASP A 46 17.98 34.48 -2.30
CA ASP A 46 17.70 35.39 -3.43
C ASP A 46 16.77 36.56 -3.07
N ILE A 47 16.17 36.58 -1.87
CA ILE A 47 15.29 37.67 -1.44
C ILE A 47 16.10 38.94 -1.21
N SER A 48 15.64 40.06 -1.78
CA SER A 48 16.25 41.37 -1.60
C SER A 48 16.28 41.82 -0.13
N ASP A 49 17.45 42.24 0.35
CA ASP A 49 17.66 42.80 1.70
C ASP A 49 16.72 43.97 2.05
N SER A 50 16.15 44.64 1.04
CA SER A 50 15.17 45.70 1.22
C SER A 50 13.94 45.29 2.03
N VAL A 51 13.61 43.99 2.10
CA VAL A 51 12.46 43.50 2.87
C VAL A 51 12.76 43.32 4.36
N ILE A 52 14.04 43.22 4.74
CA ILE A 52 14.47 42.93 6.11
C ILE A 52 13.83 43.88 7.13
N PRO A 53 13.79 45.21 6.94
CA PRO A 53 13.19 46.13 7.92
C PRO A 53 11.72 45.84 8.23
N ALA A 54 10.95 45.31 7.28
CA ALA A 54 9.53 45.01 7.47
C ALA A 54 9.30 43.78 8.36
N PHE A 55 10.23 42.82 8.39
CA PHE A 55 10.09 41.56 9.11
C PHE A 55 10.99 41.45 10.34
N LYS A 56 11.99 42.33 10.48
CA LYS A 56 13.02 42.25 11.53
C LYS A 56 12.45 42.23 12.94
N ALA A 57 11.49 43.09 13.25
CA ALA A 57 10.88 43.14 14.59
C ALA A 57 10.18 41.82 14.96
N ALA A 58 9.42 41.25 14.03
CA ALA A 58 8.73 39.97 14.25
C ALA A 58 9.73 38.80 14.38
N ALA A 59 10.82 38.82 13.61
CA ALA A 59 11.89 37.82 13.69
C ALA A 59 12.60 37.87 15.05
N GLU A 60 12.92 39.06 15.56
CA GLU A 60 13.54 39.26 16.87
C GLU A 60 12.60 38.85 18.02
N GLU A 61 11.32 39.19 17.95
CA GLU A 61 10.32 38.75 18.94
C GLU A 61 10.22 37.22 19.01
N LEU A 62 10.23 36.56 17.85
CA LEU A 62 10.14 35.12 17.73
C LEU A 62 11.42 34.43 18.27
N LEU A 63 12.60 35.01 18.05
CA LEU A 63 13.87 34.54 18.63
C LEU A 63 13.90 34.68 20.15
N ASN A 64 13.32 35.73 20.71
CA ASN A 64 13.33 36.00 22.15
C ASN A 64 12.27 35.19 22.94
N THR A 65 11.18 34.82 22.27
CA THR A 65 10.03 34.15 22.90
C THR A 65 10.08 32.63 22.77
N SER A 66 10.81 32.10 21.79
CA SER A 66 10.88 30.65 21.57
C SER A 66 11.94 29.98 22.42
N ASP A 67 11.63 28.78 22.92
CA ASP A 67 12.61 27.90 23.57
C ASP A 67 13.53 27.18 22.57
N LEU A 68 13.30 27.37 21.26
CA LEU A 68 14.03 26.71 20.19
C LEU A 68 15.29 27.49 19.81
N SER A 69 16.31 26.76 19.36
CA SER A 69 17.51 27.39 18.81
C SER A 69 17.19 28.17 17.52
N PRO A 70 17.97 29.22 17.18
CA PRO A 70 17.80 29.95 15.93
C PRO A 70 17.82 29.05 14.69
N ALA A 71 18.61 27.96 14.73
CA ALA A 71 18.68 26.98 13.65
C ALA A 71 17.37 26.18 13.49
N GLU A 72 16.73 25.78 14.59
CA GLU A 72 15.45 25.07 14.55
C GLU A 72 14.30 25.98 14.11
N LEU A 73 14.32 27.25 14.49
CA LEU A 73 13.38 28.25 14.01
C LEU A 73 13.52 28.51 12.52
N LEU A 74 14.76 28.63 12.04
CA LEU A 74 15.03 28.77 10.60
C LEU A 74 14.62 27.50 9.84
N ALA A 75 14.82 26.31 10.41
CA ALA A 75 14.34 25.06 9.83
C ALA A 75 12.81 25.04 9.70
N LYS A 76 12.05 25.54 10.70
CA LYS A 76 10.59 25.69 10.61
C LYS A 76 10.18 26.70 9.53
N ALA A 77 10.90 27.81 9.38
CA ALA A 77 10.66 28.79 8.33
C ALA A 77 10.90 28.19 6.93
N LEU A 78 12.00 27.47 6.76
CA LEU A 78 12.33 26.74 5.53
C LEU A 78 11.27 25.69 5.20
N ALA A 79 10.84 24.90 6.19
CA ALA A 79 9.76 23.93 6.02
C ALA A 79 8.47 24.63 5.55
N LYS A 80 8.09 25.74 6.19
CA LYS A 80 6.92 26.53 5.80
C LYS A 80 7.04 27.10 4.38
N ALA A 81 8.21 27.61 4.00
CA ALA A 81 8.49 28.13 2.67
C ALA A 81 8.44 27.01 1.60
N ALA A 82 8.95 25.82 1.93
CA ALA A 82 8.85 24.62 1.10
C ALA A 82 7.44 23.99 1.08
N GLY A 83 6.47 24.53 1.83
CA GLY A 83 5.10 24.02 1.90
C GLY A 83 4.91 22.78 2.79
N TYR A 84 5.88 22.47 3.65
CA TYR A 84 5.82 21.38 4.61
C TYR A 84 5.30 21.87 5.97
N SER A 85 4.25 21.22 6.47
CA SER A 85 3.83 21.32 7.87
C SER A 85 4.29 20.11 8.67
N GLU A 86 4.23 18.92 8.06
CA GLU A 86 4.58 17.63 8.65
C GLU A 86 5.12 16.71 7.55
N ILE A 87 6.11 15.88 7.88
CA ILE A 87 6.56 14.80 7.00
C ILE A 87 5.67 13.59 7.28
N LYS A 88 4.61 13.41 6.48
CA LYS A 88 3.73 12.26 6.61
C LYS A 88 4.28 11.07 5.84
N THR A 89 4.32 9.91 6.50
CA THR A 89 4.58 8.64 5.81
C THR A 89 3.37 8.27 4.97
N ARG A 90 3.62 7.87 3.71
CA ARG A 90 2.59 7.37 2.81
C ARG A 90 2.88 5.92 2.46
N SER A 91 1.83 5.13 2.32
CA SER A 91 1.95 3.75 1.88
C SER A 91 2.58 3.68 0.48
N LEU A 92 3.48 2.72 0.27
CA LEU A 92 4.03 2.45 -1.05
C LEU A 92 3.02 1.71 -1.96
N LEU A 93 2.08 0.95 -1.39
CA LEU A 93 1.09 0.18 -2.15
C LEU A 93 -0.12 1.01 -2.59
N THR A 94 -0.65 1.83 -1.70
CA THR A 94 -1.93 2.53 -1.87
C THR A 94 -1.78 4.05 -1.93
N SER A 95 -0.59 4.57 -1.62
CA SER A 95 -0.35 6.01 -1.48
C SER A 95 -1.20 6.69 -0.40
N MET A 96 -1.83 5.91 0.48
CA MET A 96 -2.60 6.43 1.62
C MET A 96 -1.69 7.09 2.64
N GLU A 97 -2.12 8.23 3.16
CA GLU A 97 -1.43 8.94 4.25
C GLU A 97 -1.51 8.15 5.55
N ASN A 98 -0.48 8.28 6.40
CA ASN A 98 -0.38 7.64 7.71
C ASN A 98 -0.46 6.11 7.65
N CYS A 99 -0.13 5.53 6.49
CA CYS A 99 0.01 4.10 6.30
C CYS A 99 1.46 3.74 6.01
N VAL A 100 1.90 2.60 6.54
CA VAL A 100 3.23 2.03 6.33
C VAL A 100 3.07 0.68 5.64
N THR A 101 3.88 0.43 4.63
CA THR A 101 3.88 -0.86 3.93
C THR A 101 4.85 -1.82 4.61
N LEU A 102 4.33 -2.98 5.01
CA LEU A 102 5.09 -4.07 5.61
C LEU A 102 5.25 -5.22 4.62
N LEU A 103 6.41 -5.87 4.66
CA LEU A 103 6.68 -7.16 4.02
C LEU A 103 6.68 -8.25 5.08
N LEU A 104 5.80 -9.23 4.89
CA LEU A 104 5.81 -10.49 5.60
C LEU A 104 6.55 -11.54 4.79
N GLU A 105 7.67 -12.03 5.29
CA GLU A 105 8.36 -13.19 4.76
C GLU A 105 8.05 -14.41 5.62
N CYS A 106 7.61 -15.47 4.96
CA CYS A 106 7.46 -16.78 5.57
C CYS A 106 8.51 -17.69 4.95
N GLY A 107 9.21 -18.51 5.73
CA GLY A 107 10.17 -19.49 5.20
C GLY A 107 9.54 -20.62 4.36
N ARG A 108 8.30 -20.44 3.88
CA ARG A 108 7.48 -21.39 3.12
C ARG A 108 6.74 -20.65 2.01
N PRO A 109 6.49 -21.30 0.87
CA PRO A 109 5.74 -20.69 -0.22
C PRO A 109 4.31 -20.35 0.20
N ILE A 110 3.86 -19.17 -0.22
CA ILE A 110 2.53 -18.60 0.02
C ILE A 110 1.73 -18.68 -1.28
N PHE A 111 0.73 -19.55 -1.30
CA PHE A 111 -0.11 -19.78 -2.48
C PHE A 111 -1.40 -18.96 -2.47
N SER A 112 -1.79 -18.41 -1.31
CA SER A 112 -3.03 -17.66 -1.19
C SER A 112 -2.90 -16.49 -0.20
N PRO A 113 -3.57 -15.35 -0.49
CA PRO A 113 -3.77 -14.27 0.48
C PRO A 113 -4.30 -14.75 1.83
N SER A 114 -5.21 -15.73 1.86
CA SER A 114 -5.81 -16.26 3.08
C SER A 114 -4.77 -16.85 4.05
N PHE A 115 -3.70 -17.45 3.52
CA PHE A 115 -2.61 -17.99 4.34
C PHE A 115 -1.93 -16.88 5.16
N VAL A 116 -1.75 -15.70 4.58
CA VAL A 116 -1.12 -14.55 5.25
C VAL A 116 -1.96 -14.12 6.46
N TYR A 117 -3.27 -13.99 6.30
CA TYR A 117 -4.17 -13.70 7.43
C TYR A 117 -4.08 -14.76 8.53
N SER A 118 -4.01 -16.05 8.16
CA SER A 118 -3.83 -17.14 9.14
C SER A 118 -2.49 -17.09 9.86
N VAL A 119 -1.43 -16.57 9.24
CA VAL A 119 -0.12 -16.38 9.88
C VAL A 119 -0.16 -15.21 10.85
N LEU A 120 -0.72 -14.07 10.44
CA LEU A 120 -0.82 -12.87 11.29
C LEU A 120 -1.67 -13.12 12.55
N ARG A 121 -2.78 -13.87 12.43
CA ARG A 121 -3.63 -14.26 13.57
C ARG A 121 -2.91 -15.10 14.64
N ARG A 122 -1.72 -15.64 14.38
CA ARG A 122 -0.96 -16.41 15.37
C ARG A 122 -0.31 -15.53 16.45
N PHE A 123 -0.08 -14.26 16.14
CA PHE A 123 0.67 -13.35 17.01
C PHE A 123 0.07 -11.95 17.10
N LEU A 124 -1.03 -11.68 16.39
CA LEU A 124 -1.78 -10.44 16.46
C LEU A 124 -3.27 -10.68 16.74
N PRO A 125 -3.95 -9.76 17.44
CA PRO A 125 -5.40 -9.79 17.61
C PRO A 125 -6.13 -9.72 16.26
N GLU A 126 -7.28 -10.40 16.17
CA GLU A 126 -8.06 -10.48 14.91
C GLU A 126 -8.44 -9.10 14.37
N GLU A 127 -8.85 -8.17 15.24
CA GLU A 127 -9.18 -6.79 14.87
C GLU A 127 -8.05 -6.10 14.08
N LYS A 128 -6.79 -6.28 14.51
CA LYS A 128 -5.62 -5.70 13.85
C LYS A 128 -5.33 -6.40 12.52
N VAL A 129 -5.50 -7.71 12.47
CA VAL A 129 -5.34 -8.48 11.24
C VAL A 129 -6.38 -8.08 10.19
N GLU A 130 -7.60 -7.75 10.59
CA GLU A 130 -8.65 -7.26 9.69
C GLU A 130 -8.42 -5.82 9.21
N SER A 131 -7.66 -5.01 9.97
CA SER A 131 -7.32 -3.64 9.61
C SER A 131 -6.27 -3.50 8.48
N ILE A 132 -5.61 -4.60 8.09
CA ILE A 132 -4.58 -4.55 7.04
C ILE A 132 -5.21 -4.31 5.68
N ASN A 133 -4.56 -3.49 4.85
CA ASN A 133 -5.07 -3.09 3.55
C ASN A 133 -4.13 -3.49 2.41
N GLY A 134 -4.69 -3.68 1.21
CA GLY A 134 -3.91 -3.81 -0.02
C GLY A 134 -3.05 -5.08 -0.13
N LEU A 135 -3.37 -6.13 0.64
CA LEU A 135 -2.57 -7.35 0.70
C LEU A 135 -2.32 -7.97 -0.68
N THR A 136 -1.04 -8.09 -1.03
CA THR A 136 -0.55 -8.58 -2.33
C THR A 136 0.64 -9.51 -2.13
N LEU A 137 0.69 -10.62 -2.86
CA LEU A 137 1.81 -11.57 -2.77
C LEU A 137 3.02 -11.08 -3.57
N THR A 138 4.23 -11.39 -3.10
CA THR A 138 5.47 -11.13 -3.84
C THR A 138 5.58 -12.09 -5.02
N ALA A 139 6.21 -11.65 -6.11
CA ALA A 139 6.35 -12.41 -7.36
C ALA A 139 7.04 -13.78 -7.16
N ASP A 140 7.96 -13.86 -6.21
CA ASP A 140 8.66 -15.10 -5.83
C ASP A 140 7.78 -16.07 -5.01
N GLY A 141 6.59 -15.65 -4.57
CA GLY A 141 5.65 -16.41 -3.78
C GLY A 141 6.13 -16.74 -2.37
N LYS A 142 7.16 -16.07 -1.84
CA LYS A 142 7.69 -16.34 -0.49
C LYS A 142 7.27 -15.31 0.56
N GLY A 143 6.60 -14.25 0.12
CA GLY A 143 6.14 -13.19 1.00
C GLY A 143 4.86 -12.53 0.54
N ALA A 144 4.41 -11.59 1.36
CA ALA A 144 3.26 -10.74 1.08
C ALA A 144 3.52 -9.33 1.60
N VAL A 145 3.07 -8.34 0.84
CA VAL A 145 3.09 -6.94 1.23
C VAL A 145 1.68 -6.46 1.55
N PHE A 146 1.55 -5.63 2.58
CA PHE A 146 0.28 -5.02 2.98
C PHE A 146 0.54 -3.70 3.73
N ASP A 147 -0.50 -2.88 3.78
CA ASP A 147 -0.47 -1.61 4.51
C ASP A 147 -1.08 -1.76 5.90
N VAL A 148 -0.48 -1.06 6.86
CA VAL A 148 -0.99 -0.87 8.23
C VAL A 148 -1.01 0.61 8.57
N SER A 149 -1.86 1.01 9.52
CA SER A 149 -1.77 2.36 10.11
C SER A 149 -0.43 2.54 10.81
N ALA A 150 0.19 3.71 10.66
CA ALA A 150 1.43 4.06 11.35
C ALA A 150 1.30 3.89 12.88
N ASP A 151 0.10 4.17 13.43
CA ASP A 151 -0.21 4.03 14.86
C ASP A 151 -0.15 2.58 15.36
N HIS A 152 -0.26 1.60 14.46
CA HIS A 152 -0.25 0.18 14.80
C HIS A 152 1.08 -0.50 14.46
N LEU A 153 2.03 0.21 13.86
CA LEU A 153 3.29 -0.37 13.40
C LEU A 153 4.05 -1.08 14.52
N ASP A 154 4.15 -0.44 15.69
CA ASP A 154 4.88 -0.99 16.84
C ASP A 154 4.29 -2.30 17.34
N GLU A 155 2.95 -2.43 17.32
CA GLU A 155 2.25 -3.66 17.71
C GLU A 155 2.57 -4.81 16.75
N PHE A 156 2.61 -4.53 15.43
CA PHE A 156 2.96 -5.51 14.41
C PHE A 156 4.40 -6.02 14.55
N LEU A 157 5.35 -5.10 14.77
CA LEU A 157 6.77 -5.43 14.93
C LEU A 157 7.04 -6.13 16.27
N ALA A 158 6.35 -5.74 17.34
CA ALA A 158 6.44 -6.41 18.63
C ALA A 158 5.88 -7.84 18.59
N GLY A 159 4.73 -8.03 17.93
CA GLY A 159 4.07 -9.33 17.81
C GLY A 159 4.93 -10.37 17.08
N GLN A 160 5.71 -9.96 16.07
CA GLN A 160 6.61 -10.85 15.34
C GLN A 160 7.62 -11.57 16.26
N LYS A 161 8.11 -10.93 17.33
CA LYS A 161 9.11 -11.52 18.24
C LYS A 161 8.60 -12.79 18.91
N THR A 162 7.29 -12.95 19.01
CA THR A 162 6.61 -14.11 19.59
C THR A 162 6.44 -15.24 18.56
N ALA A 163 6.54 -14.95 17.26
CA ALA A 163 6.28 -15.90 16.19
C ALA A 163 7.57 -16.54 15.65
N HIS A 164 7.66 -17.87 15.68
CA HIS A 164 8.75 -18.60 15.06
C HIS A 164 8.57 -18.73 13.54
N GLY A 165 9.60 -18.40 12.76
CA GLY A 165 9.65 -18.61 11.31
C GLY A 165 8.91 -17.55 10.47
N VAL A 166 8.65 -16.38 11.06
CA VAL A 166 7.99 -15.24 10.43
C VAL A 166 8.86 -14.00 10.58
N LYS A 167 9.05 -13.25 9.48
CA LYS A 167 9.76 -11.97 9.47
C LYS A 167 8.84 -10.87 8.95
N LEU A 168 8.70 -9.78 9.70
CA LEU A 168 8.04 -8.55 9.28
C LEU A 168 9.09 -7.45 9.15
N GLU A 169 9.07 -6.74 8.04
CA GLU A 169 10.01 -5.65 7.77
C GLU A 169 9.27 -4.46 7.16
N VAL A 170 9.63 -3.25 7.59
CA VAL A 170 9.16 -2.01 6.95
C VAL A 170 9.87 -1.88 5.62
N VAL A 171 9.09 -1.73 4.56
CA VAL A 171 9.62 -1.71 3.21
C VAL A 171 9.86 -0.27 2.79
N GLU A 172 11.09 0.06 2.37
CA GLU A 172 11.41 1.33 1.73
C GLU A 172 11.17 1.28 0.22
N ALA A 173 11.29 0.09 -0.39
CA ALA A 173 11.13 -0.14 -1.83
C ALA A 173 10.29 -1.39 -2.09
N LEU A 174 9.21 -1.27 -2.87
CA LEU A 174 8.31 -2.40 -3.11
C LEU A 174 9.05 -3.55 -3.82
N PRO A 175 8.98 -4.78 -3.27
CA PRO A 175 9.45 -5.95 -3.99
C PRO A 175 8.58 -6.21 -5.22
N PRO A 176 9.06 -6.96 -6.22
CA PRO A 176 8.24 -7.39 -7.34
C PRO A 176 6.99 -8.11 -6.84
N LEU A 177 5.82 -7.68 -7.30
CA LEU A 177 4.54 -8.21 -6.86
C LEU A 177 3.97 -9.18 -7.89
N GLN A 178 3.21 -10.18 -7.44
CA GLN A 178 2.44 -11.00 -8.37
C GLN A 178 1.43 -10.13 -9.09
N GLU A 179 1.52 -10.11 -10.42
CA GLU A 179 0.50 -9.50 -11.25
C GLU A 179 -0.81 -10.27 -11.03
N ARG A 180 -1.82 -9.58 -10.52
CA ARG A 180 -3.18 -10.13 -10.52
C ARG A 180 -3.65 -10.19 -11.96
N GLU A 181 -3.61 -11.39 -12.56
CA GLU A 181 -4.41 -11.64 -13.75
C GLU A 181 -5.87 -11.34 -13.38
N LYS A 182 -6.43 -10.26 -13.96
CA LYS A 182 -7.89 -10.08 -13.93
C LYS A 182 -8.48 -11.39 -14.44
N PRO A 183 -9.44 -12.02 -13.74
CA PRO A 183 -10.08 -13.22 -14.23
C PRO A 183 -10.58 -12.90 -15.65
N ARG A 184 -9.99 -13.59 -16.64
CA ARG A 184 -10.39 -13.45 -18.04
C ARG A 184 -11.90 -13.66 -18.09
N GLY A 185 -12.63 -12.58 -18.35
CA GLY A 185 -14.05 -12.64 -18.59
C GLY A 185 -14.34 -13.66 -19.67
N GLY A 186 -15.17 -14.64 -19.33
CA GLY A 186 -16.00 -15.43 -20.24
C GLY A 186 -15.31 -16.16 -21.40
N ARG A 187 -14.97 -17.43 -21.19
CA ARG A 187 -15.00 -18.43 -22.28
C ARG A 187 -15.37 -19.81 -21.75
N PHE A 188 -16.61 -19.95 -21.26
CA PHE A 188 -17.24 -21.26 -21.16
C PHE A 188 -17.62 -21.70 -22.57
N GLY A 189 -16.71 -22.45 -23.20
CA GLY A 189 -16.96 -23.20 -24.42
C GLY A 189 -16.64 -24.67 -24.18
N GLY A 190 -17.64 -25.53 -24.37
CA GLY A 190 -17.45 -26.90 -24.85
C GLY A 190 -17.21 -27.98 -23.80
N GLY A 191 -18.29 -28.66 -23.40
CA GLY A 191 -18.22 -29.91 -22.64
C GLY A 191 -19.58 -30.61 -22.60
N GLY A 192 -20.09 -31.01 -23.76
CA GLY A 192 -21.33 -31.78 -23.86
C GLY A 192 -21.19 -33.18 -23.26
N ARG A 193 -22.19 -33.60 -22.48
CA ARG A 193 -22.67 -34.98 -22.34
C ARG A 193 -23.86 -35.01 -21.37
N GLY A 194 -25.00 -35.53 -21.83
CA GLY A 194 -26.10 -35.96 -20.96
C GLY A 194 -27.46 -35.41 -21.35
N GLY A 195 -27.94 -35.74 -22.55
CA GLY A 195 -29.37 -35.64 -22.85
C GLY A 195 -30.13 -36.76 -22.16
N PHE A 196 -31.12 -36.38 -21.35
CA PHE A 196 -32.26 -37.22 -20.99
C PHE A 196 -33.51 -36.37 -21.15
N SER A 197 -34.16 -36.55 -22.29
CA SER A 197 -35.48 -36.00 -22.60
C SER A 197 -36.53 -36.87 -21.92
N ILE A 198 -37.43 -36.27 -21.15
CA ILE A 198 -38.73 -36.88 -20.85
C ILE A 198 -39.76 -35.81 -21.18
N GLU A 199 -40.41 -35.97 -22.32
CA GLU A 199 -41.62 -35.25 -22.70
C GLU A 199 -42.73 -36.30 -22.88
N GLU A 200 -43.76 -36.12 -22.05
CA GLU A 200 -45.18 -36.46 -22.19
C GLU A 200 -45.62 -37.84 -22.70
N ALA A 201 -46.43 -38.51 -21.87
CA ALA A 201 -47.64 -39.20 -22.33
C ALA A 201 -48.79 -38.93 -21.35
N GLU A 202 -49.86 -38.40 -21.92
CA GLU A 202 -51.07 -37.85 -21.33
C GLU A 202 -52.16 -38.94 -21.09
N VAL A 203 -53.20 -38.55 -20.36
CA VAL A 203 -54.60 -39.06 -20.38
C VAL A 203 -55.05 -40.07 -19.30
N ALA A 204 -55.67 -39.48 -18.27
CA ALA A 204 -56.99 -39.75 -17.65
C ALA A 204 -57.54 -41.19 -17.51
N PHE A 205 -58.00 -41.52 -16.28
CA PHE A 205 -59.29 -42.19 -16.06
C PHE A 205 -59.84 -41.88 -14.64
N LEU A 206 -61.18 -41.78 -14.58
CA LEU A 206 -62.07 -41.27 -13.52
C LEU A 206 -62.44 -42.29 -12.43
N GLU A 207 -62.94 -41.75 -11.30
CA GLU A 207 -63.88 -42.35 -10.31
C GLU A 207 -63.36 -43.57 -9.50
N GLU A 208 -63.69 -43.86 -8.23
CA GLU A 208 -64.70 -43.47 -7.23
C GLU A 208 -64.17 -44.05 -5.89
N GLU A 209 -64.16 -43.34 -4.75
CA GLU A 209 -65.08 -43.46 -3.60
C GLU A 209 -64.25 -42.93 -2.40
N GLY A 210 -64.73 -42.18 -1.40
CA GLY A 210 -65.96 -42.38 -0.66
C GLY A 210 -65.57 -42.51 0.82
N LYS A 211 -65.96 -41.49 1.60
CA LYS A 211 -65.79 -41.35 3.05
C LYS A 211 -66.06 -42.66 3.81
N ARG A 212 -65.25 -42.91 4.84
CA ARG A 212 -65.73 -43.36 6.15
C ARG A 212 -64.79 -42.88 7.24
#